data_AF-D7G7I4-F1
#
_entry.id   AF-D7G7I4-F1
#
_cell.length_a   1.000
_cell.length_b   1.000
_cell.length_c   1.000
_cell.angle_alpha   90.00
_cell.angle_beta   90.00
_cell.angle_gamma   90.00
#
_symmetry.space_group_name_H-M   'P 1'
#
loop_
_entity.id
_entity.type
_entity.pdbx_description
1 polymer ?
#
loop_
_entity_poly.entity_id
_entity_poly.type
_entity_poly.pdbx_seq_one_letter_code
_entity_poly.pdbx_strand_id
1 'polypeptide(L)'
;MLNERQRAVMVRKVNDDLDIPLLSESRERRLIEKFVDKIMPKVEPSMQAIMPDVYVRCIKKALDETETIKNRRKHISTLLRGELSEPLTRQLNERVDCSGIPEKWEGKVLKLVSNKVIDEFVEWTVGEVDERLRVVPGSDRSTDVDRSMPEEESKMPEEESESVDRSL
;
A
#
# COMPACT_ATOMS: atom_id res chain seq x y z
N MET A 1 11.36 6.78 -10.50
CA MET A 1 9.95 6.38 -10.39
C MET A 1 9.76 5.18 -9.47
N LEU A 2 10.56 4.10 -9.62
CA LEU A 2 10.60 2.97 -8.67
C LEU A 2 11.88 2.99 -7.84
N ASN A 3 11.82 2.49 -6.61
CA ASN A 3 13.01 2.27 -5.78
C ASN A 3 13.66 0.90 -6.07
N GLU A 4 14.84 0.65 -5.48
CA GLU A 4 15.61 -0.60 -5.65
C GLU A 4 14.78 -1.86 -5.36
N ARG A 5 13.97 -1.80 -4.29
CA ARG A 5 13.11 -2.91 -3.87
C ARG A 5 12.04 -3.20 -4.91
N GLN A 6 11.32 -2.18 -5.36
CA GLN A 6 10.26 -2.29 -6.37
C GLN A 6 10.80 -2.80 -7.70
N ARG A 7 12.01 -2.36 -8.09
CA ARG A 7 12.73 -2.90 -9.22
C ARG A 7 12.98 -4.41 -9.07
N ALA A 8 13.49 -4.85 -7.92
CA ALA A 8 13.74 -6.27 -7.65
C ALA A 8 12.45 -7.10 -7.69
N VAL A 9 11.35 -6.57 -7.15
CA VAL A 9 10.02 -7.20 -7.22
C VAL A 9 9.56 -7.35 -8.67
N MET A 10 9.72 -6.31 -9.49
CA MET A 10 9.32 -6.35 -10.89
C MET A 10 10.15 -7.36 -11.68
N VAL A 11 11.48 -7.36 -11.51
CA VAL A 11 12.36 -8.37 -12.12
C VAL A 11 11.91 -9.77 -11.77
N ARG A 12 11.64 -10.04 -10.48
CA ARG A 12 11.23 -11.36 -10.03
C ARG A 12 9.91 -11.77 -10.68
N LYS A 13 8.87 -10.92 -10.61
CA LYS A 13 7.57 -11.24 -11.22
C LYS A 13 7.69 -11.50 -12.73
N VAL A 14 8.48 -10.70 -13.44
CA VAL A 14 8.73 -10.90 -14.87
C VAL A 14 9.47 -12.22 -15.12
N ASN A 15 10.40 -12.63 -14.25
CA ASN A 15 11.09 -13.92 -14.34
C ASN A 15 10.20 -15.10 -13.94
N ASP A 16 9.23 -14.90 -13.04
CA ASP A 16 8.28 -15.95 -12.67
C ASP A 16 7.26 -16.18 -13.80
N ASP A 17 6.93 -15.13 -14.56
CA ASP A 17 5.94 -15.15 -15.64
C ASP A 17 6.56 -15.48 -17.01
N LEU A 18 7.81 -15.11 -17.26
CA LEU A 18 8.54 -15.44 -18.48
C LEU A 18 9.49 -16.61 -18.18
N ASP A 19 9.31 -17.70 -18.93
CA ASP A 19 10.26 -18.80 -19.00
C ASP A 19 10.92 -18.77 -20.39
N ILE A 20 12.17 -18.32 -20.45
CA ILE A 20 12.95 -18.24 -21.68
C ILE A 20 13.62 -19.60 -21.94
N PRO A 21 13.20 -20.33 -23.00
CA PRO A 21 13.78 -21.63 -23.29
C PRO A 21 15.29 -21.55 -23.44
N LEU A 22 15.99 -22.58 -22.94
CA LEU A 22 17.44 -22.76 -23.02
C LEU A 22 18.27 -21.84 -22.10
N LEU A 23 17.64 -21.01 -21.26
CA LEU A 23 18.34 -20.28 -20.20
C LEU A 23 18.14 -20.98 -18.85
N SER A 24 19.14 -20.89 -17.98
CA SER A 24 18.95 -21.19 -16.56
C SER A 24 18.34 -19.97 -15.87
N GLU A 25 17.55 -20.18 -14.82
CA GLU A 25 16.89 -19.10 -14.04
C GLU A 25 17.86 -17.96 -13.67
N SER A 26 19.10 -18.29 -13.27
CA SER A 26 20.10 -17.28 -12.92
C SER A 26 20.54 -16.40 -14.12
N ARG A 27 20.59 -16.98 -15.32
CA ARG A 27 20.94 -16.25 -16.55
C ARG A 27 19.76 -15.45 -17.07
N GLU A 28 18.58 -16.03 -17.00
CA GLU A 28 17.32 -15.38 -17.33
C GLU A 28 17.09 -14.14 -16.47
N ARG A 29 17.21 -14.28 -15.15
CA ARG A 29 17.08 -13.15 -14.21
C ARG A 29 18.03 -12.01 -14.56
N ARG A 30 19.31 -12.32 -14.81
CA ARG A 30 20.31 -11.29 -15.22
C ARG A 30 19.96 -10.63 -16.55
N LEU A 31 19.34 -11.36 -17.47
CA LEU A 31 18.90 -10.82 -18.75
C LEU A 31 17.70 -9.89 -18.54
N ILE A 32 16.72 -10.31 -17.75
CA ILE A 32 15.53 -9.52 -17.39
C ILE A 32 15.94 -8.23 -16.65
N GLU A 33 16.87 -8.31 -15.69
CA GLU A 33 17.42 -7.14 -15.00
C GLU A 33 17.94 -6.08 -15.98
N LYS A 34 18.69 -6.49 -17.01
CA LYS A 34 19.20 -5.57 -18.04
C LYS A 34 18.08 -4.93 -18.86
N PHE A 35 17.01 -5.66 -19.16
CA PHE A 35 15.86 -5.11 -19.88
C PHE A 35 15.09 -4.12 -19.00
N VAL A 36 14.84 -4.50 -17.76
CA VAL A 36 14.21 -3.64 -16.75
C VAL A 36 14.99 -2.33 -16.60
N ASP A 37 16.32 -2.38 -16.48
CA ASP A 37 17.15 -1.18 -16.34
C ASP A 37 17.04 -0.23 -17.54
N LYS A 38 16.90 -0.77 -18.75
CA LYS A 38 16.73 0.04 -19.96
C LYS A 38 15.33 0.64 -20.06
N ILE A 39 14.32 -0.08 -19.59
CA ILE A 39 12.91 0.34 -19.68
C ILE A 39 12.58 1.36 -18.59
N MET A 40 13.12 1.21 -17.38
CA MET A 40 12.77 2.02 -16.21
C MET A 40 12.82 3.54 -16.43
N PRO A 41 13.87 4.13 -17.04
CA PRO A 41 13.91 5.56 -17.32
C PRO A 41 12.86 6.03 -18.34
N LYS A 42 12.27 5.11 -19.11
CA LYS A 42 11.28 5.39 -20.15
C LYS A 42 9.85 5.28 -19.68
N VAL A 43 9.59 4.57 -18.57
CA VAL A 43 8.22 4.32 -18.09
C VAL A 43 7.49 5.63 -17.76
N GLU A 44 8.09 6.53 -17.00
CA GLU A 44 7.44 7.79 -16.62
C GLU A 44 7.12 8.67 -17.86
N PRO A 45 8.06 8.95 -18.78
CA PRO A 45 7.75 9.65 -20.03
C PRO A 45 6.67 8.96 -20.87
N SER A 46 6.71 7.62 -20.97
CA SER A 46 5.71 6.87 -21.73
C SER A 46 4.32 6.96 -21.11
N MET A 47 4.22 6.97 -19.78
CA MET A 47 2.94 7.18 -19.09
C MET A 47 2.42 8.59 -19.35
N GLN A 48 3.25 9.62 -19.20
CA GLN A 48 2.86 11.01 -19.46
C GLN A 48 2.39 11.25 -20.90
N ALA A 49 2.87 10.46 -21.87
CA ALA A 49 2.43 10.54 -23.25
C ALA A 49 1.00 10.00 -23.49
N ILE A 50 0.50 9.11 -22.63
CA ILE A 50 -0.78 8.42 -22.81
C ILE A 50 -1.85 8.79 -21.79
N MET A 51 -1.47 9.37 -20.65
CA MET A 51 -2.41 9.73 -19.59
C MET A 51 -2.14 11.14 -19.05
N PRO A 52 -3.19 11.84 -18.59
CA PRO A 52 -3.03 13.11 -17.89
C PRO A 52 -2.04 13.03 -16.72
N ASP A 53 -1.27 14.11 -16.53
CA ASP A 53 -0.19 14.19 -15.54
C ASP A 53 -0.66 13.88 -14.10
N VAL A 54 -1.90 14.24 -13.75
CA VAL A 54 -2.48 13.94 -12.44
C VAL A 54 -2.48 12.45 -12.12
N TYR A 55 -2.74 11.58 -13.10
CA TYR A 55 -2.75 10.14 -12.89
C TYR A 55 -1.33 9.58 -12.72
N VAL A 56 -0.37 10.13 -13.47
CA VAL A 56 1.06 9.81 -13.29
C VAL A 56 1.50 10.19 -11.88
N ARG A 57 1.14 11.38 -11.40
CA ARG A 57 1.41 11.82 -10.03
C ARG A 57 0.75 10.91 -8.99
N CYS A 58 -0.48 10.46 -9.22
CA CYS A 58 -1.16 9.51 -8.33
C CYS A 58 -0.41 8.17 -8.25
N ILE A 59 0.03 7.63 -9.39
CA ILE A 59 0.79 6.36 -9.43
C ILE A 59 2.13 6.51 -8.73
N LYS A 60 2.88 7.59 -9.02
CA LYS A 60 4.12 7.91 -8.30
C LYS A 60 3.89 7.98 -6.81
N LYS A 61 2.78 8.59 -6.39
CA LYS A 61 2.48 8.72 -4.97
C LYS A 61 2.06 7.40 -4.32
N ALA A 62 1.33 6.56 -5.04
CA ALA A 62 0.92 5.23 -4.56
C ALA A 62 2.13 4.32 -4.33
N LEU A 63 3.16 4.46 -5.17
CA LEU A 63 4.41 3.69 -5.12
C LEU A 63 5.46 4.30 -4.18
N ASP A 64 5.17 5.40 -3.50
CA ASP A 64 6.13 6.07 -2.61
C ASP A 64 6.25 5.32 -1.28
N GLU A 65 7.22 4.41 -1.15
CA GLU A 65 7.45 3.64 0.08
C GLU A 65 8.02 4.46 1.24
N THR A 66 8.43 5.71 1.00
CA THR A 66 8.92 6.61 2.07
C THR A 66 7.77 7.21 2.88
N GLU A 67 6.54 7.17 2.37
CA GLU A 67 5.36 7.67 3.04
C GLU A 67 4.49 6.55 3.62
N THR A 68 3.83 6.86 4.74
CA THR A 68 2.80 5.99 5.30
C THR A 68 1.62 5.87 4.34
N ILE A 69 0.93 4.73 4.37
CA ILE A 69 -0.29 4.48 3.59
C ILE A 69 -1.32 5.60 3.79
N LYS A 70 -1.48 6.06 5.04
CA LYS A 70 -2.39 7.16 5.38
C LYS A 70 -2.04 8.45 4.65
N ASN A 71 -0.75 8.81 4.58
CA ASN A 71 -0.29 10.01 3.89
C ASN A 71 -0.44 9.87 2.36
N ARG A 72 -0.07 8.71 1.80
CA ARG A 72 -0.27 8.42 0.38
C ARG A 72 -1.74 8.55 -0.03
N ARG A 73 -2.65 7.90 0.71
CA ARG A 73 -4.11 8.00 0.50
C ARG A 73 -4.56 9.45 0.52
N LYS A 74 -4.20 10.20 1.55
CA LYS A 74 -4.58 11.62 1.68
C LYS A 74 -4.11 12.44 0.49
N HIS A 75 -2.85 12.26 0.06
CA HIS A 75 -2.29 12.97 -1.08
C HIS A 75 -3.00 12.62 -2.39
N ILE A 76 -3.24 11.33 -2.65
CA ILE A 76 -3.92 10.86 -3.86
C ILE A 76 -5.38 11.33 -3.88
N SER A 77 -6.11 11.23 -2.77
CA SER A 77 -7.46 11.79 -2.63
C SER A 77 -7.48 13.29 -2.94
N THR A 78 -6.48 14.03 -2.48
CA THR A 78 -6.40 15.48 -2.75
C THR A 78 -6.21 15.77 -4.24
N LEU A 79 -5.31 15.03 -4.90
CA LEU A 79 -5.08 15.14 -6.34
C LEU A 79 -6.34 14.80 -7.14
N LEU A 80 -6.98 13.65 -6.85
CA LEU A 80 -8.15 13.20 -7.58
C LEU A 80 -9.38 14.06 -7.32
N ARG A 81 -9.60 14.57 -6.10
CA ARG A 81 -10.69 15.52 -5.83
C ARG A 81 -10.52 16.81 -6.64
N GLY A 82 -9.29 17.30 -6.80
CA GLY A 82 -9.02 18.49 -7.61
C GLY A 82 -9.48 18.37 -9.05
N GLU A 83 -9.43 17.16 -9.61
CA GLU A 83 -9.76 16.88 -11.02
C GLU A 83 -11.17 16.32 -11.22
N LEU A 84 -11.61 15.44 -10.32
CA LEU A 84 -12.82 14.64 -10.51
C LEU A 84 -14.04 15.17 -9.74
N SER A 85 -13.85 15.95 -8.67
CA SER A 85 -14.96 16.38 -7.80
C SER A 85 -16.04 17.13 -8.58
N GLU A 86 -15.63 18.15 -9.34
CA GLU A 86 -16.55 18.99 -10.11
C GLU A 86 -17.25 18.24 -11.26
N PRO A 87 -16.54 17.53 -12.16
CA PRO A 87 -17.21 16.80 -13.23
C PRO A 87 -18.12 15.69 -12.72
N LEU A 88 -17.78 15.02 -11.62
CA LEU A 88 -18.66 14.03 -10.99
C LEU A 88 -19.90 14.68 -10.39
N THR A 89 -19.74 15.80 -9.68
CA THR A 89 -20.87 16.55 -9.10
C THR A 89 -21.84 16.96 -10.19
N ARG A 90 -21.34 17.52 -11.30
CA ARG A 90 -22.17 17.93 -12.44
C ARG A 90 -22.91 16.74 -13.06
N GLN A 91 -22.21 15.64 -13.35
CA GLN A 91 -22.82 14.44 -13.93
C GLN A 91 -23.86 13.79 -13.01
N LEU A 92 -23.63 13.84 -11.69
CA LEU A 92 -24.61 13.37 -10.71
C LEU A 92 -25.83 14.30 -10.69
N ASN A 93 -25.64 15.61 -10.71
CA ASN A 93 -26.73 16.58 -10.72
C ASN A 93 -27.62 16.46 -11.96
N GLU A 94 -27.06 16.04 -13.09
CA GLU A 94 -27.84 15.79 -14.32
C GLU A 94 -28.66 14.49 -14.27
N ARG A 95 -28.34 13.56 -13.35
CA ARG A 95 -28.90 12.20 -13.35
C ARG A 95 -29.65 11.83 -12.07
N VAL A 96 -29.40 12.54 -10.98
CA VAL A 96 -29.95 12.26 -9.65
C VAL A 96 -30.79 13.45 -9.24
N ASP A 97 -32.10 13.26 -9.18
CA ASP A 97 -33.02 14.23 -8.59
C ASP A 97 -33.03 14.02 -7.07
N CYS A 98 -32.55 15.02 -6.33
CA CYS A 98 -32.51 14.97 -4.88
C CYS A 98 -33.85 15.46 -4.28
N SER A 99 -34.93 14.71 -4.53
CA SER A 99 -36.26 15.00 -3.97
C SER A 99 -36.19 15.05 -2.43
N GLY A 100 -36.35 16.25 -1.86
CA GLY A 100 -36.26 16.51 -0.42
C GLY A 100 -35.06 17.35 0.01
N ILE A 101 -34.12 17.65 -0.88
CA ILE A 101 -33.03 18.61 -0.64
C ILE A 101 -33.39 19.93 -1.34
N PRO A 102 -33.32 21.08 -0.66
CA PRO A 102 -33.54 22.35 -1.34
C PRO A 102 -32.47 22.58 -2.43
N GLU A 103 -32.86 23.08 -3.59
CA GLU A 103 -32.01 23.29 -4.78
C GLU A 103 -30.69 24.02 -4.46
N LYS A 104 -30.73 25.02 -3.57
CA LYS A 104 -29.54 25.76 -3.09
C LYS A 104 -28.48 24.91 -2.36
N TRP A 105 -28.85 23.71 -1.90
CA TRP A 105 -27.99 22.77 -1.18
C TRP A 105 -27.62 21.54 -2.02
N GLU A 106 -28.39 21.23 -3.06
CA GLU A 106 -28.23 20.02 -3.87
C GLU A 106 -26.79 19.87 -4.38
N GLY A 107 -26.26 20.90 -5.06
CA GLY A 107 -24.88 20.87 -5.56
C GLY A 107 -23.83 20.68 -4.45
N LYS A 108 -24.07 21.20 -3.24
CA LYS A 108 -23.16 20.99 -2.10
C LYS A 108 -23.20 19.54 -1.61
N VAL A 109 -24.39 18.95 -1.54
CA VAL A 109 -24.57 17.55 -1.12
C VAL A 109 -23.96 16.61 -2.15
N LEU A 110 -24.23 16.81 -3.43
CA LEU A 110 -23.66 16.00 -4.50
C LEU A 110 -22.13 16.10 -4.55
N LYS A 111 -21.57 17.28 -4.24
CA LYS A 111 -20.12 17.46 -4.12
C LYS A 111 -19.53 16.69 -2.95
N LEU A 112 -20.20 16.66 -1.80
CA LEU A 112 -19.80 15.86 -0.65
C LEU A 112 -19.82 14.36 -0.98
N VAL A 113 -20.88 13.90 -1.64
CA VAL A 113 -21.01 12.51 -2.10
C VAL A 113 -19.88 12.17 -3.09
N SER A 114 -19.65 13.01 -4.10
CA SER A 114 -18.58 12.82 -5.08
C SER A 114 -17.21 12.70 -4.41
N ASN A 115 -16.91 13.60 -3.47
CA ASN A 115 -15.65 13.57 -2.72
C ASN A 115 -15.50 12.29 -1.91
N LYS A 116 -16.57 11.83 -1.25
CA LYS A 116 -16.55 10.59 -0.46
C LYS A 116 -16.34 9.36 -1.34
N VAL A 117 -16.98 9.30 -2.51
CA VAL A 117 -16.78 8.21 -3.48
C VAL A 117 -15.32 8.17 -3.96
N ILE A 118 -14.73 9.33 -4.27
CA ILE A 118 -13.30 9.42 -4.63
C ILE A 118 -12.43 8.88 -3.48
N ASP A 119 -12.72 9.22 -2.23
CA ASP A 119 -11.94 8.76 -1.08
C ASP A 119 -11.97 7.24 -0.91
N GLU A 120 -13.16 6.63 -0.99
CA GLU A 120 -13.31 5.18 -0.90
C GLU A 120 -12.55 4.48 -2.03
N PHE A 121 -12.63 5.01 -3.25
CA PHE A 121 -11.89 4.47 -4.39
C PHE A 121 -10.37 4.51 -4.17
N VAL A 122 -9.87 5.62 -3.62
CA VAL A 122 -8.44 5.76 -3.27
C VAL A 122 -8.05 4.81 -2.14
N GLU A 123 -8.89 4.67 -1.14
CA GLU A 123 -8.66 3.75 -0.03
C GLU A 123 -8.49 2.30 -0.50
N TRP A 124 -9.40 1.82 -1.35
CA TRP A 124 -9.32 0.49 -1.95
C TRP A 124 -8.07 0.33 -2.82
N THR A 125 -7.83 1.28 -3.72
CA THR A 125 -6.71 1.19 -4.67
C THR A 125 -5.35 1.21 -3.98
N VAL A 126 -5.14 2.13 -3.02
CA VAL A 126 -3.87 2.20 -2.29
C VAL A 126 -3.72 1.03 -1.33
N GLY A 127 -4.82 0.50 -0.79
CA GLY A 127 -4.82 -0.73 0.02
C GLY A 127 -4.28 -1.93 -0.78
N GLU A 128 -4.84 -2.18 -1.96
CA GLU A 128 -4.42 -3.26 -2.87
C GLU A 128 -2.95 -3.12 -3.28
N VAL A 129 -2.50 -1.89 -3.60
CA VAL A 129 -1.10 -1.63 -3.96
C VAL A 129 -0.17 -2.00 -2.80
N ASP A 130 -0.51 -1.61 -1.58
CA ASP A 130 0.31 -1.92 -0.41
C ASP A 130 0.37 -3.42 -0.12
N GLU A 131 -0.76 -4.11 -0.23
CA GLU A 131 -0.82 -5.57 -0.09
C GLU A 131 0.08 -6.26 -1.10
N ARG A 132 0.03 -5.87 -2.38
CA ARG A 132 0.89 -6.44 -3.43
C ARG A 132 2.38 -6.16 -3.23
N LEU A 133 2.72 -5.04 -2.59
CA LEU A 133 4.11 -4.72 -2.24
C LEU A 133 4.60 -5.49 -1.00
N ARG A 134 3.68 -5.87 -0.08
CA ARG A 134 3.97 -6.68 1.11
C ARG A 134 4.04 -8.18 0.83
N VAL A 135 3.17 -8.71 -0.02
CA VAL A 135 3.02 -10.15 -0.29
C VAL A 135 4.21 -10.75 -1.07
N VAL A 136 5.26 -9.98 -1.36
CA VAL A 136 6.50 -10.50 -1.94
C VAL A 136 7.22 -11.36 -0.89
N PRO A 137 7.11 -12.71 -0.91
CA PRO A 137 7.73 -13.54 0.13
C PRO A 137 9.20 -13.69 -0.25
N GLY A 138 10.09 -13.51 0.73
CA GLY A 138 11.53 -13.63 0.48
C GLY A 138 12.46 -13.19 1.60
N SER A 139 11.97 -12.64 2.72
CA SER A 139 12.83 -12.30 3.87
C SER A 139 12.65 -13.12 5.15
N ASP A 140 11.65 -14.00 5.27
CA ASP A 140 11.50 -14.85 6.48
C ASP A 140 11.33 -16.32 6.12
N ARG A 141 12.43 -16.93 5.68
CA ARG A 141 12.76 -18.33 6.03
C ARG A 141 14.15 -18.33 6.63
N SER A 142 14.29 -17.69 7.80
CA SER A 142 15.30 -18.12 8.75
C SER A 142 14.61 -19.10 9.68
N THR A 143 15.13 -20.31 9.65
CA THR A 143 14.82 -21.43 10.52
C THR A 143 15.02 -21.03 11.98
N ASP A 144 13.93 -20.94 12.75
CA ASP A 144 13.97 -21.26 14.18
C ASP A 144 13.35 -22.64 14.37
N VAL A 145 14.16 -23.63 14.02
CA VAL A 145 14.14 -24.92 14.68
C VAL A 145 15.22 -24.84 15.74
N ASP A 146 14.87 -24.53 16.99
CA ASP A 146 15.54 -25.20 18.10
C ASP A 146 14.64 -25.34 19.34
N ARG A 147 14.46 -26.60 19.70
CA ARG A 147 14.27 -27.23 21.02
C ARG A 147 13.53 -26.49 22.14
N SER A 148 12.36 -27.05 22.45
CA SER A 148 12.05 -27.74 23.72
C SER A 148 12.97 -27.46 24.92
N MET A 149 12.42 -26.95 26.03
CA MET A 149 12.24 -27.68 27.29
C MET A 149 11.18 -26.98 28.18
N PRO A 150 10.30 -27.72 28.87
CA PRO A 150 9.39 -27.17 29.87
C PRO A 150 10.12 -26.87 31.19
N GLU A 151 9.84 -25.71 31.78
CA GLU A 151 10.34 -25.33 33.10
C GLU A 151 9.66 -26.17 34.20
N GLU A 152 10.44 -26.95 34.93
CA GLU A 152 10.03 -27.57 36.19
C GLU A 152 9.89 -26.50 37.28
N GLU A 153 8.68 -26.39 37.85
CA GLU A 153 8.41 -25.63 39.06
C GLU A 153 9.18 -26.23 40.26
N SER A 154 10.30 -25.61 40.62
CA SER A 154 10.94 -25.82 41.92
C SER A 154 10.26 -24.93 42.97
N LYS A 155 9.34 -25.52 43.74
CA LYS A 155 8.86 -24.97 45.02
C LYS A 155 9.90 -25.26 46.10
N MET A 156 10.51 -24.23 46.65
CA MET A 156 11.15 -24.28 47.96
C MET A 156 10.34 -23.44 48.97
N PRO A 157 10.07 -23.95 50.18
CA PRO A 157 9.50 -23.17 51.27
C PRO A 157 10.61 -22.44 52.03
N GLU A 158 10.52 -21.12 52.17
CA GLU A 158 11.31 -20.39 53.16
C GLU A 158 10.50 -20.22 54.46
N GLU A 159 11.19 -20.60 55.52
CA GLU A 159 10.76 -20.66 56.90
C GLU A 159 10.54 -19.28 57.53
N GLU A 160 9.71 -19.32 58.55
CA GLU A 160 9.60 -18.45 59.72
C GLU A 160 10.73 -17.44 59.95
N SER A 161 10.34 -16.17 60.10
CA SER A 161 11.05 -15.28 61.02
C SER A 161 10.04 -14.53 61.88
N GLU A 162 9.97 -14.99 63.11
CA GLU A 162 9.51 -14.31 64.31
C GLU A 162 10.04 -12.88 64.47
N SER A 163 9.37 -12.17 65.39
CA SER A 163 9.81 -11.02 66.16
C SER A 163 9.39 -9.62 65.66
N VAL A 164 8.96 -8.67 66.50
CA VAL A 164 8.55 -8.60 67.91
C VAL A 164 8.03 -7.17 68.13
N ASP A 165 6.99 -7.05 68.97
CA ASP A 165 6.58 -5.94 69.86
C ASP A 165 6.33 -4.48 69.38
N ARG A 166 5.19 -3.98 69.91
CA ARG A 166 4.94 -2.70 70.63
C ARG A 166 4.99 -1.39 69.85
N SER A 167 4.17 -0.38 70.11
CA SER A 167 3.23 -0.09 71.20
C SER A 167 2.27 1.02 70.74
N LEU A 168 1.19 1.12 71.51
CA LEU A 168 0.36 2.31 71.78
C LEU A 168 1.13 3.64 71.82
#